data_AF-A0AAN4NMQ1-F1
#
_entry.id   AF-A0AAN4NMQ1-F1
#
_cell.length_a   1.000
_cell.length_b   1.000
_cell.length_c   1.000
_cell.angle_alpha   90.00
_cell.angle_beta   90.00
_cell.angle_gamma   90.00
#
_symmetry.space_group_name_H-M   'P 1'
#
loop_
_entity.id
_entity.type
_entity.pdbx_description
1 polymer ?
#
loop_
_entity_poly.entity_id
_entity_poly.type
_entity_poly.pdbx_seq_one_letter_code
_entity_poly.pdbx_strand_id
1 'polypeptide(L)' 'MMKNAAKTIGKRLYGILNAMRHRASNGNAEALNSKIRPLRIKAKGYRNRERFKLGVMFHYGKLNMAF' A
#
# COMPACT_ATOMS: atom_id res chain seq x y z
N MET A 1 -18.98 16.16 -5.90
CA MET A 1 -18.00 15.33 -5.15
C MET A 1 -18.68 14.38 -4.15
N MET A 2 -19.51 14.86 -3.21
CA MET A 2 -20.15 14.02 -2.17
C MET A 2 -21.02 12.86 -2.71
N LYS A 3 -21.77 13.07 -3.80
CA LYS A 3 -22.64 12.03 -4.39
C LYS A 3 -21.86 10.76 -4.79
N ASN A 4 -20.61 10.90 -5.22
CA ASN A 4 -19.77 9.76 -5.66
C ASN A 4 -19.17 9.00 -4.48
N ALA A 5 -18.82 9.70 -3.40
CA ALA A 5 -18.36 9.08 -2.17
C ALA A 5 -19.47 8.26 -1.52
N ALA A 6 -20.68 8.82 -1.40
CA ALA A 6 -21.85 8.11 -0.86
C ALA A 6 -22.17 6.84 -1.67
N LYS A 7 -22.14 6.91 -3.01
CA LYS A 7 -22.32 5.74 -3.88
C LYS A 7 -21.25 4.67 -3.68
N THR A 8 -20.00 5.08 -3.43
CA THR A 8 -18.89 4.15 -3.18
C THR A 8 -19.03 3.47 -1.82
N ILE A 9 -19.44 4.22 -0.79
CA ILE A 9 -19.73 3.69 0.55
C ILE A 9 -20.87 2.68 0.47
N GLY A 10 -21.98 3.03 -0.19
CA GLY A 10 -23.12 2.12 -0.38
C GLY A 10 -22.70 0.81 -1.08
N LYS A 11 -21.93 0.91 -2.18
CA LYS A 11 -21.42 -0.27 -2.91
C LYS A 11 -20.49 -1.16 -2.07
N ARG A 12 -19.80 -0.62 -1.07
CA ARG A 12 -18.81 -1.34 -0.24
C ARG A 12 -19.24 -1.58 1.20
N LEU A 13 -20.48 -1.22 1.56
CA LEU A 13 -20.97 -1.17 2.94
C LEU A 13 -20.76 -2.49 3.69
N TYR A 14 -21.06 -3.63 3.06
CA TYR A 14 -20.86 -4.95 3.66
C TYR A 14 -19.40 -5.20 4.07
N GLY A 15 -18.45 -4.83 3.22
CA GLY A 15 -17.02 -4.95 3.52
C GLY A 15 -16.57 -4.03 4.66
N ILE A 16 -17.13 -2.81 4.73
CA ILE A 16 -16.85 -1.84 5.80
C ILE A 16 -17.34 -2.40 7.15
N LEU A 17 -18.58 -2.89 7.20
CA LEU A 17 -19.16 -3.47 8.42
C LEU A 17 -18.37 -4.69 8.90
N ASN A 18 -17.94 -5.57 7.99
CA ASN A 18 -17.11 -6.71 8.33
C ASN A 18 -15.74 -6.27 8.86
N ALA A 19 -15.10 -5.27 8.24
CA ALA A 19 -13.83 -4.74 8.73
C ALA A 19 -13.97 -4.18 10.16
N MET A 20 -15.07 -3.48 10.47
CA MET A 20 -15.34 -2.98 11.81
C MET A 20 -15.59 -4.13 12.81
N ARG A 21 -16.44 -5.10 12.45
CA ARG A 21 -16.75 -6.27 13.29
C ARG A 21 -15.50 -7.08 13.64
N HIS A 22 -14.64 -7.32 12.66
CA HIS A 22 -13.43 -8.12 12.82
C HIS A 22 -12.22 -7.29 13.25
N ARG A 23 -12.38 -5.98 13.48
CA ARG A 23 -11.29 -5.03 13.76
C ARG A 23 -10.13 -5.12 12.75
N ALA A 24 -10.47 -5.40 11.49
CA ALA A 24 -9.49 -5.50 10.42
C ALA A 24 -8.89 -4.12 10.15
N SER A 25 -7.56 -4.05 10.13
CA SER A 25 -6.82 -2.81 9.87
C SER A 25 -5.91 -2.97 8.66
N ASN A 26 -6.00 -1.99 7.75
CA ASN A 26 -5.09 -1.86 6.62
C ASN A 26 -3.83 -1.05 6.97
N GLY A 27 -3.68 -0.64 8.24
CA GLY A 27 -2.62 0.29 8.67
C GLY A 27 -1.20 -0.20 8.37
N ASN A 28 -0.93 -1.50 8.52
CA ASN A 28 0.39 -2.07 8.21
C ASN A 28 0.71 -1.97 6.70
N ALA A 29 -0.27 -2.24 5.83
CA ALA A 29 -0.09 -2.12 4.40
C ALA A 29 0.07 -0.64 3.97
N GLU A 30 -0.67 0.27 4.59
CA GLU A 30 -0.52 1.72 4.36
C GLU A 30 0.82 2.25 4.84
N ALA A 31 1.31 1.80 5.99
CA ALA A 31 2.64 2.14 6.48
C ALA A 31 3.73 1.66 5.51
N LEU A 32 3.61 0.45 4.96
CA LEU A 32 4.49 -0.05 3.91
C LEU A 32 4.39 0.78 2.62
N ASN A 33 3.19 1.09 2.15
CA ASN A 33 2.96 1.92 0.97
C ASN A 33 3.55 3.33 1.14
N SER A 34 3.44 3.91 2.34
CA SER A 34 4.02 5.19 2.70
C SER A 34 5.55 5.17 2.64
N LYS A 35 6.20 4.06 3.01
CA LYS A 35 7.66 3.87 2.87
C LYS A 35 8.09 3.68 1.41
N ILE A 36 7.32 2.93 0.62
CA ILE A 36 7.62 2.66 -0.79
C ILE A 36 7.49 3.92 -1.68
N ARG A 37 6.55 4.82 -1.37
CA ARG A 37 6.34 6.04 -2.18
C ARG A 37 7.59 6.93 -2.30
N PRO A 38 8.31 7.29 -1.21
CA PRO A 38 9.60 7.96 -1.24
C PRO A 38 10.64 7.24 -2.10
N LEU A 39 10.71 5.91 -2.08
CA LEU A 39 11.64 5.15 -2.92
C LEU A 39 11.42 5.46 -4.40
N ARG A 40 10.16 5.46 -4.85
CA ARG A 40 9.79 5.84 -6.22
C ARG A 40 10.17 7.29 -6.55
N ILE A 41 9.95 8.22 -5.63
CA ILE A 41 10.25 9.64 -5.81
C ILE A 41 11.76 9.88 -5.90
N LYS A 42 12.54 9.28 -4.99
CA LYS A 42 14.01 9.38 -4.96
C LYS A 42 14.63 8.82 -6.23
N ALA A 43 14.08 7.72 -6.76
CA ALA A 43 14.51 7.15 -8.03
C ALA A 43 14.13 7.99 -9.26
N LYS A 44 13.34 9.08 -9.10
CA LYS A 44 12.72 9.85 -10.19
C LYS A 44 11.88 8.98 -11.14
N GLY A 45 11.27 7.94 -10.57
CA GLY A 45 10.53 6.92 -11.32
C GLY A 45 11.39 5.73 -11.73
N TYR A 46 10.73 4.59 -11.95
CA TYR A 46 11.37 3.38 -12.44
C TYR A 46 10.90 3.15 -13.87
N ARG A 47 11.85 3.08 -14.81
CA ARG A 47 11.55 2.75 -16.23
C ARG A 47 10.98 1.34 -16.42
N ASN A 48 11.29 0.42 -15.51
CA ASN A 48 10.83 -0.97 -15.55
C ASN A 48 10.24 -1.37 -14.19
N ARG A 49 9.07 -2.01 -14.23
CA ARG A 49 8.35 -2.51 -13.05
C ARG A 49 9.16 -3.57 -12.27
N GLU A 50 9.95 -4.40 -12.95
CA GLU A 50 10.82 -5.39 -12.29
C GLU A 50 11.92 -4.71 -11.48
N ARG A 51 12.49 -3.62 -11.99
CA ARG A 51 13.48 -2.82 -11.25
C ARG A 51 12.87 -2.15 -10.01
N PHE A 52 11.61 -1.73 -10.10
CA PHE A 52 10.88 -1.22 -8.95
C PHE A 52 10.65 -2.30 -7.89
N LYS A 53 10.18 -3.48 -8.29
CA LYS A 53 9.99 -4.62 -7.36
C LYS A 53 11.31 -5.00 -6.67
N LEU A 54 12.40 -5.09 -7.43
CA LEU A 54 13.72 -5.39 -6.90
C LEU A 54 14.16 -4.33 -5.88
N GLY A 55 13.99 -3.04 -6.20
CA GLY A 55 14.28 -1.95 -5.26
C GLY A 55 13.44 -2.02 -3.98
N VAL A 56 12.15 -2.34 -4.10
CA VAL A 56 11.27 -2.53 -2.94
C VAL A 56 11.73 -3.71 -2.10
N MET A 57 12.06 -4.85 -2.70
CA MET A 57 12.59 -6.03 -2.00
C MET A 57 13.95 -5.74 -1.35
N PHE A 58 14.83 -5.01 -2.02
CA PHE A 58 16.13 -4.63 -1.48
C PHE A 58 15.99 -3.78 -0.21
N HIS A 59 15.14 -2.75 -0.24
CA HIS A 59 14.99 -1.82 0.88
C HIS A 59 14.03 -2.30 1.98
N TYR A 60 13.04 -3.13 1.66
CA TYR A 60 11.95 -3.50 2.57
C TYR A 60 11.69 -5.01 2.68
N GLY A 61 12.40 -5.84 1.90
CA GLY A 61 12.22 -7.30 1.85
C GLY A 61 12.98 -8.08 2.91
N LYS A 62 13.58 -7.40 3.92
CA LYS A 62 14.32 -8.03 5.03
C LYS A 62 15.41 -9.02 4.57
N LEU A 63 16.15 -8.66 3.52
CA LEU A 63 17.33 -9.43 3.09
C LEU A 63 18.36 -9.48 4.23
N ASN A 64 18.88 -10.68 4.51
CA ASN A 64 19.99 -10.84 5.45
C ASN A 64 21.28 -10.34 4.79
N MET A 65 21.88 -9.29 5.36
CA MET A 65 23.11 -8.66 4.87
C MET A 65 24.32 -8.99 5.75
N ALA A 66 24.19 -9.94 6.69
CA ALA A 66 25.31 -10.41 7.49
C ALA A 66 26.25 -11.23 6.59
N PHE A 67 27.52 -10.83 6.57
CA PHE A 67 28.64 -11.59 6.02
C PHE A 67 29.31 -12.38 7.15
#